data_AF-A0A6B2ZKM9-F1
#
_entry.id   AF-A0A6B2ZKM9-F1
#
_cell.length_a   1.000
_cell.length_b   1.000
_cell.length_c   1.000
_cell.angle_alpha   90.00
_cell.angle_beta   90.00
_cell.angle_gamma   90.00
#
_symmetry.space_group_name_H-M   'P 1'
#
loop_
_entity.id
_entity.type
_entity.pdbx_description
1 polymer ?
#
loop_
_entity_poly.entity_id
_entity_poly.type
_entity_poly.pdbx_seq_one_letter_code
_entity_poly.pdbx_strand_id
1 'polypeptide(L)'
;MTPTSVVFAKESDGNAPAKDVFVVVTVKKRPTTAAPADESSPMGPGGWQWKAPDGQALNEGDGESYNVVLGDFNTSGTIQPGSFVWDAEAFDLTAAQAKGGTLVYVDGEGTAHQWKMPEQDSGPQVAEVKKDLSTVG
;
A
#
# COMPACT_ATOMS: atom_id res chain seq x y z
N MET A 1 -2.62 2.71 11.92
CA MET A 1 -2.22 1.94 10.72
C MET A 1 -0.83 1.37 10.94
N THR A 2 -0.56 0.17 10.43
CA THR A 2 0.75 -0.47 10.56
C THR A 2 1.07 -1.27 9.29
N PRO A 3 2.06 -0.84 8.48
CA PRO A 3 2.57 -1.65 7.39
C PRO A 3 3.15 -2.96 7.91
N THR A 4 2.83 -4.07 7.25
CA THR A 4 3.22 -5.42 7.73
C THR A 4 4.11 -6.15 6.76
N SER A 5 3.88 -6.01 5.45
CA SER A 5 4.71 -6.60 4.41
C SER A 5 4.80 -5.70 3.19
N VAL A 6 5.89 -5.81 2.44
CA VAL A 6 6.07 -5.21 1.12
C VAL A 6 6.42 -6.30 0.10
N VAL A 7 5.87 -6.18 -1.11
CA VAL A 7 6.12 -7.07 -2.24
C VAL A 7 6.45 -6.26 -3.48
N PHE A 8 7.45 -6.70 -4.22
CA PHE A 8 7.87 -6.17 -5.52
C PHE A 8 7.48 -7.17 -6.60
N ALA A 9 6.57 -6.78 -7.50
CA ALA A 9 6.01 -7.65 -8.51
C ALA A 9 6.15 -7.08 -9.92
N LYS A 10 6.34 -7.96 -10.89
CA LYS A 10 6.42 -7.60 -12.32
C LYS A 10 5.11 -7.76 -13.07
N GLU A 11 4.09 -8.30 -12.40
CA GLU A 11 2.78 -8.54 -12.96
C GLU A 11 1.73 -8.63 -11.84
N SER A 12 0.47 -8.38 -12.19
CA SER A 12 -0.72 -8.58 -11.37
C SER A 12 -1.89 -9.00 -12.29
N ASP A 13 -2.45 -10.19 -12.10
CA ASP A 13 -3.56 -10.72 -12.93
C ASP A 13 -3.29 -10.58 -14.44
N GLY A 14 -2.06 -10.93 -14.86
CA GLY A 14 -1.63 -10.83 -16.26
C GLY A 14 -1.32 -9.41 -16.76
N ASN A 15 -1.54 -8.37 -15.95
CA ASN A 15 -1.21 -6.98 -16.28
C ASN A 15 0.21 -6.65 -15.82
N ALA A 16 0.98 -5.99 -16.69
CA ALA A 16 2.30 -5.49 -16.35
C ALA A 16 2.22 -4.04 -15.84
N PRO A 17 3.15 -3.59 -14.98
CA PRO A 17 3.28 -2.18 -14.63
C PRO A 17 3.56 -1.33 -15.86
N ALA A 18 3.03 -0.11 -15.89
CA ALA A 18 3.30 0.88 -16.94
C ALA A 18 4.77 1.32 -16.92
N LYS A 19 5.41 1.29 -15.75
CA LYS A 19 6.84 1.61 -15.60
C LYS A 19 7.67 0.34 -15.59
N ASP A 20 7.99 -0.20 -14.42
CA ASP A 20 8.84 -1.38 -14.31
C ASP A 20 8.37 -2.40 -13.27
N VAL A 21 7.82 -1.95 -12.14
CA VAL A 21 7.53 -2.80 -10.98
C VAL A 21 6.36 -2.26 -10.19
N PHE A 22 5.43 -3.14 -9.82
CA PHE A 22 4.47 -2.87 -8.77
C PHE A 22 5.13 -3.04 -7.41
N VAL A 23 4.96 -2.05 -6.55
CA VAL A 23 5.25 -2.18 -5.12
C VAL A 23 3.93 -2.22 -4.39
N VAL A 24 3.73 -3.29 -3.62
CA VAL A 24 2.49 -3.56 -2.90
C VAL A 24 2.81 -3.64 -1.42
N VAL A 25 2.16 -2.82 -0.60
CA VAL A 25 2.37 -2.79 0.84
C VAL A 25 1.08 -3.18 1.56
N THR A 26 1.14 -4.26 2.33
CA THR A 26 0.02 -4.66 3.20
C THR A 26 0.00 -3.82 4.47
N VAL A 27 -1.19 -3.42 4.89
CA VAL A 27 -1.41 -2.56 6.05
C VAL A 27 -2.46 -3.19 6.96
N LYS A 28 -2.12 -3.29 8.25
CA LYS A 28 -3.09 -3.60 9.31
C LYS A 28 -3.72 -2.31 9.82
N LYS A 29 -5.02 -2.16 9.66
CA LYS A 29 -5.79 -0.98 10.11
C LYS A 29 -6.61 -1.36 11.36
N ARG A 30 -6.49 -0.57 12.44
CA ARG A 30 -7.25 -0.75 13.69
C ARG A 30 -7.46 0.58 14.41
N PRO A 31 -8.59 0.81 15.09
CA PRO A 31 -8.76 1.95 15.98
C PRO A 31 -7.78 1.88 17.16
N THR A 32 -7.28 3.04 17.57
CA THR A 32 -6.43 3.22 18.75
C THR A 32 -7.21 3.71 19.97
N THR A 33 -8.49 4.04 19.79
CA THR A 33 -9.39 4.50 20.84
C THR A 33 -10.53 3.48 21.06
N ALA A 34 -11.40 3.74 22.03
CA ALA A 34 -12.60 2.96 22.28
C ALA A 34 -13.77 3.32 21.33
N ALA A 35 -13.56 4.20 20.35
CA ALA A 35 -14.56 4.59 19.36
C ALA A 35 -14.29 3.90 18.01
N PRO A 36 -15.33 3.57 17.22
CA PRO A 36 -15.15 3.17 15.84
C PRO A 36 -14.41 4.26 15.06
N ALA A 37 -13.62 3.85 14.08
CA ALA A 37 -12.84 4.78 13.27
C ALA A 37 -12.78 4.33 11.81
N ASP A 38 -12.86 5.32 10.91
CA ASP A 38 -12.55 5.17 9.50
C ASP A 38 -11.11 5.60 9.24
N GLU A 39 -10.56 5.13 8.12
CA GLU A 39 -9.42 5.80 7.54
C GLU A 39 -9.85 7.20 7.07
N SER A 40 -9.14 8.23 7.54
CA SER A 40 -9.47 9.60 7.14
C SER A 40 -9.07 9.83 5.69
N SER A 41 -10.03 10.19 4.83
CA SER A 41 -9.66 10.72 3.52
C SER A 41 -9.03 12.11 3.70
N PRO A 42 -7.88 12.39 3.08
CA PRO A 42 -7.28 13.71 3.14
C PRO A 42 -8.13 14.74 2.39
N MET A 43 -8.15 15.96 2.91
CA MET A 43 -8.81 17.09 2.24
C MET A 43 -7.91 17.64 1.11
N GLY A 44 -7.77 16.92 0.00
CA GLY A 44 -6.95 17.34 -1.17
C GLY A 44 -6.25 16.17 -1.88
N PRO A 45 -5.25 16.42 -2.75
CA PRO A 45 -4.37 15.38 -3.27
C PRO A 45 -3.51 14.85 -2.12
N GLY A 46 -4.04 13.88 -1.41
CA GLY A 46 -3.39 13.19 -0.32
C GLY A 46 -3.84 11.74 -0.29
N GLY A 47 -3.19 10.97 0.57
CA GLY A 47 -3.52 9.58 0.84
C GLY A 47 -2.23 8.83 1.03
N TRP A 48 -2.18 7.61 0.51
CA TRP A 48 -0.96 6.83 0.47
C TRP A 48 -0.03 7.31 -0.64
N GLN A 49 1.25 7.44 -0.30
CA GLN A 49 2.30 7.82 -1.22
C GLN A 49 3.55 6.97 -0.98
N TRP A 50 4.26 6.67 -2.06
CA TRP A 50 5.61 6.17 -2.02
C TRP A 50 6.58 7.30 -2.25
N LYS A 51 7.42 7.60 -1.26
CA LYS A 51 8.56 8.51 -1.44
C LYS A 51 9.81 7.71 -1.79
N ALA A 52 10.23 7.82 -3.04
CA ALA A 52 11.42 7.17 -3.58
C ALA A 52 12.72 7.78 -3.01
N PRO A 53 13.86 7.08 -3.14
CA PRO A 53 15.16 7.56 -2.61
C PRO A 53 15.62 8.91 -3.18
N ASP A 54 15.18 9.26 -4.39
CA ASP A 54 15.43 10.56 -5.04
C ASP A 54 14.56 11.70 -4.47
N GLY A 55 13.63 11.38 -3.56
CA GLY A 55 12.72 12.32 -2.92
C GLY A 55 11.41 12.54 -3.66
N GLN A 56 11.21 11.93 -4.83
CA GLN A 56 9.94 11.98 -5.56
C GLN A 56 8.85 11.25 -4.78
N ALA A 57 7.68 11.88 -4.62
CA ALA A 57 6.48 11.24 -4.10
C ALA A 57 5.61 10.76 -5.27
N LEU A 58 5.15 9.51 -5.19
CA LEU A 58 4.25 8.87 -6.14
C LEU A 58 2.99 8.48 -5.39
N ASN A 59 1.80 8.75 -5.94
CA ASN A 59 0.57 8.39 -5.26
C ASN A 59 0.23 6.92 -5.48
N GLU A 60 -0.50 6.35 -4.54
CA GLU A 60 -1.18 5.07 -4.70
C GLU A 60 -2.16 5.13 -5.88
N GLY A 61 -2.33 4.02 -6.59
CA GLY A 61 -3.22 3.91 -7.74
C GLY A 61 -2.74 4.58 -9.04
N ASP A 62 -1.69 5.41 -9.01
CA ASP A 62 -1.11 6.02 -10.22
C ASP A 62 -0.50 4.95 -11.15
N GLY A 63 -0.52 5.21 -12.46
CA GLY A 63 0.02 4.26 -13.47
C GLY A 63 -0.91 3.07 -13.65
N GLU A 64 -0.37 1.84 -13.71
CA GLU A 64 -1.16 0.60 -13.78
C GLU A 64 -1.46 0.03 -12.38
N SER A 65 -1.07 0.71 -11.31
CA SER A 65 -1.26 0.17 -9.94
C SER A 65 -2.72 0.14 -9.49
N TYR A 66 -3.62 0.91 -10.10
CA TYR A 66 -5.08 0.80 -9.89
C TYR A 66 -5.66 -0.57 -10.29
N ASN A 67 -4.96 -1.34 -11.13
CA ASN A 67 -5.37 -2.70 -11.52
C ASN A 67 -4.90 -3.77 -10.53
N VAL A 68 -4.11 -3.39 -9.51
CA VAL A 68 -3.68 -4.33 -8.47
C VAL A 68 -4.83 -4.55 -7.49
N VAL A 69 -5.49 -5.69 -7.62
CA VAL A 69 -6.58 -6.10 -6.73
C VAL A 69 -6.12 -7.33 -5.95
N LEU A 70 -6.16 -7.25 -4.62
CA LEU A 70 -5.89 -8.37 -3.73
C LEU A 70 -7.18 -8.82 -3.06
N GLY A 71 -7.34 -10.13 -2.87
CA GLY A 71 -8.58 -10.71 -2.36
C GLY A 71 -8.82 -10.35 -0.90
N ASP A 72 -7.83 -10.64 -0.05
CA ASP A 72 -7.94 -10.49 1.41
C ASP A 72 -7.41 -9.13 1.92
N PHE A 73 -6.95 -8.25 1.03
CA PHE A 73 -6.32 -6.95 1.35
C PHE A 73 -6.99 -5.79 0.60
N ASN A 74 -8.31 -5.67 0.73
CA ASN A 74 -9.11 -4.62 0.06
C ASN A 74 -10.21 -4.03 0.96
N THR A 75 -10.09 -4.20 2.28
CA THR A 75 -11.18 -3.86 3.19
C THR A 75 -11.18 -2.37 3.51
N SER A 76 -12.26 -1.70 3.15
CA SER A 76 -12.53 -0.29 3.48
C SER A 76 -13.69 -0.13 4.47
N GLY A 77 -13.80 1.07 5.07
CA GLY A 77 -14.91 1.48 5.92
C GLY A 77 -14.64 1.39 7.43
N THR A 78 -15.72 1.52 8.21
CA THR A 78 -15.62 1.74 9.66
C THR A 78 -15.14 0.51 10.41
N ILE A 79 -14.03 0.67 11.10
CA ILE A 79 -13.43 -0.39 11.91
C ILE A 79 -13.91 -0.25 13.36
N GLN A 80 -14.48 -1.33 13.90
CA GLN A 80 -14.96 -1.36 15.27
C GLN A 80 -13.80 -1.48 16.28
N PRO A 81 -13.93 -0.91 17.49
CA PRO A 81 -12.95 -1.10 18.57
C PRO A 81 -12.68 -2.57 18.86
N GLY A 82 -11.42 -2.91 19.12
CA GLY A 82 -11.01 -4.30 19.39
C GLY A 82 -10.86 -5.17 18.14
N SER A 83 -11.29 -4.70 16.97
CA SER A 83 -11.10 -5.39 15.69
C SER A 83 -9.93 -4.79 14.88
N PHE A 84 -9.65 -5.40 13.74
CA PHE A 84 -8.78 -4.87 12.69
C PHE A 84 -9.27 -5.32 11.32
N VAL A 85 -8.82 -4.62 10.29
CA VAL A 85 -8.97 -5.02 8.90
C VAL A 85 -7.61 -5.06 8.22
N TRP A 86 -7.54 -5.81 7.13
CA TRP A 86 -6.39 -5.86 6.23
C TRP A 86 -6.67 -5.04 4.99
N ASP A 87 -5.65 -4.34 4.54
CA ASP A 87 -5.68 -3.57 3.30
C ASP A 87 -4.32 -3.62 2.62
N ALA A 88 -4.25 -3.14 1.37
CA ALA A 88 -3.00 -2.98 0.65
C ALA A 88 -2.96 -1.72 -0.19
N GLU A 89 -1.77 -1.15 -0.30
CA GLU A 89 -1.50 0.05 -1.07
C GLU A 89 -0.53 -0.32 -2.20
N ALA A 90 -0.91 -0.03 -3.44
CA ALA A 90 -0.15 -0.40 -4.63
C ALA A 90 0.41 0.83 -5.35
N PHE A 91 1.64 0.71 -5.85
CA PHE A 91 2.35 1.77 -6.55
C PHE A 91 3.01 1.23 -7.82
N ASP A 92 2.95 1.98 -8.91
CA ASP A 92 3.66 1.67 -10.16
C ASP A 92 4.95 2.50 -10.23
N LEU A 93 6.10 1.83 -10.08
CA LEU A 93 7.41 2.44 -9.92
C LEU A 93 8.37 2.03 -11.04
N THR A 94 9.33 2.90 -11.33
CA THR A 94 10.53 2.51 -12.09
C THR A 94 11.46 1.65 -11.22
N ALA A 95 12.37 0.91 -11.83
CA ALA A 95 13.38 0.13 -11.13
C ALA A 95 14.31 0.98 -10.24
N ALA A 96 14.50 2.26 -10.56
CA ALA A 96 15.28 3.18 -9.73
C ALA A 96 14.52 3.65 -8.48
N GLN A 97 13.20 3.83 -8.60
CA GLN A 97 12.31 4.25 -7.50
C GLN A 97 12.01 3.09 -6.53
N ALA A 98 12.11 1.85 -6.99
CA ALA A 98 11.87 0.63 -6.23
C ALA A 98 13.12 0.07 -5.50
N LYS A 99 14.01 0.94 -5.01
CA LYS A 99 15.21 0.56 -4.25
C LYS A 99 15.05 0.89 -2.77
N GLY A 100 13.97 0.39 -2.20
CA GLY A 100 13.47 0.83 -0.90
C GLY A 100 12.91 2.24 -0.99
N GLY A 101 12.30 2.69 0.10
CA GLY A 101 11.60 3.97 0.09
C GLY A 101 10.99 4.31 1.42
N THR A 102 10.12 5.30 1.41
CA THR A 102 9.31 5.67 2.56
C THR A 102 7.85 5.62 2.14
N LEU A 103 7.08 4.72 2.76
CA LEU A 103 5.63 4.77 2.67
C LEU A 103 5.16 5.96 3.50
N VAL A 104 4.30 6.78 2.93
CA VAL A 104 3.73 7.97 3.56
C VAL A 104 2.21 7.87 3.50
N TYR A 105 1.55 8.19 4.61
CA TYR A 105 0.11 8.42 4.65
C TYR A 105 -0.13 9.80 5.24
N VAL A 106 -0.90 10.64 4.54
CA VAL A 106 -1.31 11.96 5.04
C VAL A 106 -2.77 11.88 5.45
N ASP A 107 -3.03 12.11 6.74
CA ASP A 107 -4.38 12.02 7.29
C ASP A 107 -5.25 13.26 6.96
N GLY A 108 -6.51 13.22 7.39
CA GLY A 108 -7.47 14.31 7.20
C GLY A 108 -7.07 15.65 7.83
N GLU A 109 -6.16 15.63 8.81
CA GLU A 109 -5.62 16.81 9.49
C GLU A 109 -4.33 17.33 8.84
N GLY A 110 -3.82 16.63 7.82
CA GLY A 110 -2.55 16.95 7.14
C GLY A 110 -1.32 16.37 7.84
N THR A 111 -1.50 15.48 8.82
CA THR A 111 -0.39 14.82 9.52
C THR A 111 0.20 13.71 8.66
N ALA A 112 1.51 13.79 8.40
CA ALA A 112 2.22 12.76 7.64
C ALA A 112 2.76 11.65 8.55
N HIS A 113 2.24 10.44 8.38
CA HIS A 113 2.76 9.21 8.96
C HIS A 113 3.71 8.54 7.97
N GLN A 114 4.88 8.10 8.44
CA GLN A 114 5.94 7.63 7.56
C GLN A 114 6.58 6.34 8.06
N TRP A 115 6.87 5.43 7.14
CA TRP A 115 7.51 4.14 7.43
C TRP A 115 8.60 3.84 6.40
N LYS A 116 9.79 3.46 6.86
CA LYS A 116 10.86 3.01 5.96
C LYS A 116 10.54 1.62 5.43
N MET A 117 10.67 1.45 4.12
CA MET A 117 10.42 0.19 3.42
C MET A 117 11.73 -0.38 2.89
N PRO A 118 11.95 -1.70 3.00
CA PRO A 118 13.11 -2.37 2.45
C PRO A 118 13.07 -2.38 0.91
N GLU A 119 14.20 -2.70 0.30
CA GLU A 119 14.38 -2.79 -1.16
C GLU A 119 13.99 -4.15 -1.77
N GLN A 120 13.56 -5.09 -0.94
CA GLN A 120 13.18 -6.45 -1.31
C GLN A 120 11.94 -6.86 -0.54
N ASP A 121 11.28 -7.92 -1.00
CA ASP A 121 10.13 -8.49 -0.33
C ASP A 121 10.42 -8.76 1.14
N SER A 122 9.50 -8.36 2.02
CA SER A 122 9.66 -8.53 3.45
C SER A 122 8.33 -8.58 4.14
N GLY A 123 8.24 -9.37 5.21
CA GLY A 123 7.07 -9.47 6.08
C GLY A 123 6.29 -10.77 5.93
N PRO A 124 5.34 -11.03 6.85
CA PRO A 124 4.67 -12.32 6.95
C PRO A 124 3.63 -12.61 5.85
N GLN A 125 3.14 -11.59 5.13
CA GLN A 125 2.13 -11.73 4.08
C GLN A 125 2.72 -11.90 2.67
N VAL A 126 4.06 -11.89 2.50
CA VAL A 126 4.70 -11.94 1.17
C VAL A 126 4.20 -13.10 0.30
N ALA A 127 4.09 -14.30 0.87
CA ALA A 127 3.68 -15.48 0.11
C ALA A 127 2.21 -15.40 -0.34
N GLU A 128 1.35 -14.85 0.50
CA GLU A 128 -0.08 -14.67 0.24
C GLU A 128 -0.31 -13.60 -0.83
N VAL A 129 0.32 -12.43 -0.69
CA VAL A 129 0.24 -11.35 -1.68
C VAL A 129 0.73 -11.81 -3.05
N LYS A 130 1.84 -12.55 -3.13
CA LYS A 130 2.32 -13.08 -4.43
C LYS A 130 1.37 -14.07 -5.07
N LYS A 131 0.68 -14.87 -4.25
CA LYS A 131 -0.33 -15.80 -4.74
C LYS A 131 -1.51 -15.04 -5.35
N ASP A 132 -1.99 -14.00 -4.66
CA ASP A 132 -3.07 -13.15 -5.17
C ASP A 132 -2.67 -12.46 -6.49
N LEU A 133 -1.48 -11.87 -6.56
CA LEU A 133 -0.98 -11.19 -7.77
C LEU A 133 -0.81 -12.12 -8.98
N SER A 134 -0.53 -13.41 -8.76
CA SER A 134 -0.31 -14.39 -9.83
C SER A 134 -1.58 -15.13 -10.25
N THR A 135 -2.69 -14.91 -9.57
CA THR A 135 -3.95 -15.58 -9.94
C THR A 135 -4.52 -14.87 -11.16
N VAL A 136 -4.57 -15.58 -12.28
CA VAL A 136 -5.34 -15.16 -13.46
C VAL A 136 -6.82 -15.39 -13.14
N GLY A 137 -7.63 -14.34 -13.20
CA GLY A 137 -9.09 -14.41 -13.04
C GLY A 137 -9.80 -15.38 -14.00
#